data_AF-F0IFD0-F1
#
_entry.id   AF-F0IFD0-F1
#
_cell.length_a   1.000
_cell.length_b   1.000
_cell.length_c   1.000
_cell.angle_alpha   90.00
_cell.angle_beta   90.00
_cell.angle_gamma   90.00
#
_symmetry.space_group_name_H-M   'P 1'
#
loop_
_entity.id
_entity.type
_entity.pdbx_description
1 polymer ?
#
loop_
_entity_poly.entity_id
_entity_poly.type
_entity_poly.pdbx_seq_one_letter_code
_entity_poly.pdbx_strand_id
1 'polypeptide(L)'
;MYKINLQYAILKNFLIFLKDILVPLHTSNRTFEKMIQSMTGFGKSTLQLEDKKITIEIKSLNSKAIDLNTRIAQVYREKELPLRKLISDTLERGKIDFILTVENTSESTNSTINAPIVQGYIKQMQAITPNAPQWELLKMAVRMPDALTIPIEEVDEEEFTQIEIHLLEALKQLQEFRTTEGAILEKDFVLHIQNIQQLLQEIEQLDSERLAAIRNRMEKAIEEIKDRVDENRFEQELIFYFEKLDITEEKVRLANHLNYFLTTLNEPQSSGRKLGFIAQEIGREINTLGSKANHAQMQQIVVLMKNELEKIKEQVLNIL
;
A
#
# COMPACT_ATOMS: atom_id res chain seq x y z
N MET A 1 -29.41 -31.67 24.72
CA MET A 1 -30.14 -30.40 24.46
C MET A 1 -29.28 -29.16 24.67
N TYR A 2 -28.44 -29.07 25.70
CA TYR A 2 -27.61 -27.86 25.93
C TYR A 2 -26.52 -27.60 24.87
N LYS A 3 -25.80 -28.62 24.37
CA LYS A 3 -24.76 -28.44 23.32
C LYS A 3 -25.31 -27.92 21.98
N ILE A 4 -26.52 -28.36 21.59
CA ILE A 4 -27.14 -27.95 20.32
C ILE A 4 -27.54 -26.47 20.34
N ASN A 5 -27.96 -25.94 21.50
CA ASN A 5 -28.31 -24.52 21.62
C ASN A 5 -27.10 -23.58 21.57
N LEU A 6 -25.94 -24.03 22.04
CA LEU A 6 -24.70 -23.24 21.99
C LEU A 6 -24.18 -23.14 20.55
N GLN A 7 -24.11 -24.28 19.86
CA GLN A 7 -23.69 -24.36 18.45
C GLN A 7 -24.63 -23.53 17.54
N TYR A 8 -25.93 -23.53 17.81
CA TYR A 8 -26.91 -22.71 17.08
C TYR A 8 -26.75 -21.21 17.37
N ALA A 9 -26.41 -20.82 18.60
CA ALA A 9 -26.16 -19.42 18.95
C ALA A 9 -24.88 -18.89 18.29
N ILE A 10 -23.82 -19.71 18.23
CA ILE A 10 -22.56 -19.39 17.56
C ILE A 10 -22.76 -19.28 16.05
N LEU A 11 -23.46 -20.24 15.41
CA LEU A 11 -23.79 -20.15 13.98
C LEU A 11 -24.66 -18.93 13.66
N LYS A 12 -25.59 -18.56 14.55
CA LYS A 12 -26.48 -17.42 14.36
C LYS A 12 -25.73 -16.09 14.50
N ASN A 13 -24.80 -15.97 15.46
CA ASN A 13 -23.92 -14.82 15.57
C ASN A 13 -22.93 -14.75 14.40
N PHE A 14 -22.41 -15.89 13.93
CA PHE A 14 -21.58 -15.97 12.73
C PHE A 14 -22.36 -15.58 11.47
N LEU A 15 -23.62 -15.97 11.32
CA LEU A 15 -24.50 -15.56 10.21
C LEU A 15 -24.91 -14.09 10.28
N ILE A 16 -25.03 -13.51 11.49
CA ILE A 16 -25.28 -12.07 11.67
C ILE A 16 -24.00 -11.28 11.34
N PHE A 17 -22.84 -11.74 11.80
CA PHE A 17 -21.54 -11.15 11.50
C PHE A 17 -21.17 -11.27 10.01
N LEU A 18 -21.40 -12.43 9.40
CA LEU A 18 -21.33 -12.61 7.94
C LEU A 18 -22.36 -11.74 7.25
N LYS A 19 -23.58 -11.52 7.77
CA LYS A 19 -24.51 -10.56 7.14
C LYS A 19 -23.98 -9.12 7.19
N ASP A 20 -23.34 -8.71 8.28
CA ASP A 20 -22.78 -7.36 8.37
C ASP A 20 -21.50 -7.17 7.52
N ILE A 21 -20.86 -8.26 7.05
CA ILE A 21 -19.62 -8.26 6.25
C ILE A 21 -19.83 -8.68 4.77
N LEU A 22 -20.71 -9.65 4.51
CA LEU A 22 -21.07 -10.23 3.20
C LEU A 22 -22.41 -9.73 2.64
N VAL A 23 -23.10 -8.79 3.29
CA VAL A 23 -24.05 -7.97 2.52
C VAL A 23 -23.24 -7.41 1.35
N PRO A 24 -23.64 -7.69 0.09
CA PRO A 24 -22.99 -7.03 -1.03
C PRO A 24 -23.07 -5.55 -0.73
N LEU A 25 -22.02 -4.79 -1.00
CA LEU A 25 -21.99 -3.32 -0.91
C LEU A 25 -23.05 -2.62 -1.80
N HIS A 26 -24.10 -3.33 -2.20
CA HIS A 26 -25.37 -2.87 -2.73
C HIS A 26 -26.50 -3.16 -1.76
N THR A 27 -26.66 -2.29 -0.77
CA THR A 27 -27.94 -1.65 -0.37
C THR A 27 -27.81 -1.13 1.06
N SER A 28 -27.03 -0.07 1.22
CA SER A 28 -27.33 0.97 2.18
C SER A 28 -26.70 2.24 1.63
N ASN A 29 -27.42 3.35 1.67
CA ASN A 29 -26.92 4.69 1.37
C ASN A 29 -25.86 5.09 2.43
N ARG A 30 -24.76 4.34 2.52
CA ARG A 30 -23.52 4.81 3.10
C ARG A 30 -22.84 5.57 1.98
N THR A 31 -22.69 6.87 2.19
CA THR A 31 -21.69 7.68 1.52
C THR A 31 -20.37 6.91 1.57
N PHE A 32 -20.03 6.19 0.50
CA PHE A 32 -18.66 5.81 0.25
C PHE A 32 -17.92 7.14 0.14
N GLU A 33 -17.24 7.52 1.22
CA GLU A 33 -16.30 8.63 1.22
C GLU A 33 -15.21 8.28 0.22
N LYS A 34 -15.42 8.68 -1.03
CA LYS A 34 -14.59 9.52 -1.90
C LYS A 34 -13.06 9.55 -1.71
N MET A 35 -12.42 8.52 -1.15
CA MET A 35 -11.02 8.61 -0.76
C MET A 35 -10.16 7.58 -1.48
N ILE A 36 -9.03 8.06 -1.99
CA ILE A 36 -7.92 7.21 -2.42
C ILE A 36 -7.50 6.29 -1.28
N GLN A 37 -7.05 5.09 -1.60
CA GLN A 37 -6.52 4.15 -0.63
C GLN A 37 -5.02 3.98 -0.80
N SER A 38 -4.30 3.97 0.32
CA SER A 38 -2.87 3.62 0.34
C SER A 38 -2.67 2.12 0.08
N MET A 39 -1.53 1.76 -0.51
CA MET A 39 -1.10 0.37 -0.68
C MET A 39 -0.59 -0.25 0.64
N THR A 40 -0.14 0.57 1.59
CA THR A 40 0.38 0.11 2.89
C THR A 40 -0.71 0.02 3.93
N GLY A 41 -0.67 -1.05 4.72
CA GLY A 41 -1.69 -1.27 5.74
C GLY A 41 -1.25 -2.25 6.80
N PHE A 42 -1.82 -2.10 7.99
CA PHE A 42 -1.57 -2.95 9.14
C PHE A 42 -2.88 -3.26 9.85
N GLY A 43 -3.08 -4.51 10.24
CA GLY A 43 -4.18 -4.94 11.06
C GLY A 43 -3.72 -5.95 12.09
N LYS A 44 -4.25 -5.85 13.31
CA LYS A 44 -3.96 -6.80 14.39
C LYS A 44 -5.21 -7.11 15.19
N SER A 45 -5.47 -8.40 15.38
CA SER A 45 -6.48 -8.86 16.30
C SER A 45 -5.92 -9.93 17.22
N THR A 46 -6.51 -10.05 18.40
CA THR A 46 -6.05 -10.98 19.44
C THR A 46 -7.26 -11.70 20.02
N LEU A 47 -7.27 -13.01 19.87
CA LEU A 47 -8.26 -13.91 20.45
C LEU A 47 -7.68 -14.48 21.75
N GLN A 48 -8.39 -14.25 22.85
CA GLN A 48 -8.03 -14.82 24.16
C GLN A 48 -8.97 -15.99 24.47
N LEU A 49 -8.40 -17.19 24.58
CA LEU A 49 -9.08 -18.40 25.04
C LEU A 49 -8.64 -18.74 26.48
N GLU A 50 -9.25 -19.76 27.07
CA GLU A 50 -9.00 -20.16 28.46
C GLU A 50 -7.55 -20.66 28.68
N ASP A 51 -7.00 -21.38 27.71
CA ASP A 51 -5.70 -22.07 27.77
C ASP A 51 -4.62 -21.45 26.87
N LYS A 52 -5.02 -20.64 25.89
CA LYS A 52 -4.12 -20.03 24.90
C LYS A 52 -4.58 -18.66 24.43
N LYS A 53 -3.64 -17.91 23.88
CA LYS A 53 -3.85 -16.62 23.23
C LYS A 53 -3.38 -16.70 21.80
N ILE A 54 -4.24 -16.34 20.87
CA ILE A 54 -3.96 -16.37 19.43
C ILE A 54 -3.88 -14.94 18.94
N THR A 55 -2.75 -14.58 18.32
CA THR A 55 -2.57 -13.25 17.75
C THR A 55 -2.53 -13.36 16.23
N ILE A 56 -3.38 -12.56 15.58
CA ILE A 56 -3.47 -12.46 14.13
C ILE A 56 -2.93 -11.10 13.74
N GLU A 57 -1.89 -11.10 12.89
CA GLU A 57 -1.31 -9.88 12.33
C GLU A 57 -1.31 -9.98 10.81
N ILE A 58 -1.75 -8.92 10.16
CA ILE A 58 -1.70 -8.79 8.70
C ILE A 58 -1.04 -7.47 8.33
N LYS A 59 -0.03 -7.55 7.46
CA LYS A 59 0.69 -6.39 6.92
C LYS A 59 0.57 -6.40 5.42
N SER A 60 0.34 -5.25 4.82
CA SER A 60 0.37 -5.06 3.37
C SER A 60 1.42 -4.03 2.99
N LEU A 61 2.19 -4.35 1.96
CA LEU A 61 3.14 -3.46 1.30
C LEU A 61 2.82 -3.37 -0.20
N ASN A 62 3.41 -2.37 -0.86
CA ASN A 62 3.28 -2.16 -2.30
C ASN A 62 3.81 -3.36 -3.10
N SER A 63 2.96 -3.93 -3.95
CA SER A 63 3.34 -4.90 -4.97
C SER A 63 2.36 -4.88 -6.14
N LYS A 64 2.86 -5.18 -7.35
CA LYS A 64 2.04 -5.18 -8.57
C LYS A 64 0.98 -6.27 -8.58
N ALA A 65 1.22 -7.38 -7.89
CA ALA A 65 0.31 -8.52 -7.77
C ALA A 65 0.14 -8.88 -6.29
N ILE A 66 -0.90 -9.66 -5.98
CA ILE A 66 -1.02 -10.29 -4.66
C ILE A 66 0.14 -11.28 -4.49
N ASP A 67 0.95 -11.03 -3.48
CA ASP A 67 1.99 -11.95 -3.01
C ASP A 67 1.73 -12.23 -1.53
N LEU A 68 1.05 -13.34 -1.24
CA LEU A 68 0.69 -13.72 0.12
C LEU A 68 1.75 -14.64 0.73
N ASN A 69 2.39 -14.14 1.77
CA ASN A 69 3.30 -14.88 2.63
C ASN A 69 2.61 -15.18 3.96
N THR A 70 2.49 -16.47 4.28
CA THR A 70 1.76 -16.98 5.45
C THR A 70 2.74 -17.58 6.46
N ARG A 71 2.70 -17.12 7.71
CA ARG A 71 3.41 -17.71 8.85
C ARG A 71 2.39 -18.13 9.90
N ILE A 72 2.01 -19.39 9.88
CA ILE A 72 0.95 -19.92 10.74
C ILE A 72 1.56 -20.90 11.74
N ALA A 73 1.16 -20.79 13.00
CA ALA A 73 1.52 -21.75 14.04
C ALA A 73 1.16 -23.18 13.61
N GLN A 74 2.01 -24.14 13.97
CA GLN A 74 1.94 -25.52 13.46
C GLN A 74 0.56 -26.18 13.68
N VAL A 75 -0.12 -25.84 14.78
CA VAL A 75 -1.45 -26.35 15.14
C VAL A 75 -2.51 -26.04 14.08
N TYR A 76 -2.44 -24.88 13.40
CA TYR A 76 -3.46 -24.47 12.41
C TYR A 76 -3.00 -24.60 10.95
N ARG A 77 -1.89 -25.28 10.70
CA ARG A 77 -1.34 -25.40 9.33
C ARG A 77 -2.33 -26.05 8.35
N GLU A 78 -3.15 -26.99 8.82
CA GLU A 78 -4.19 -27.62 7.97
C GLU A 78 -5.29 -26.64 7.54
N LYS A 79 -5.49 -25.56 8.28
CA LYS A 79 -6.48 -24.51 8.00
C LYS A 79 -5.90 -23.32 7.22
N GLU A 80 -4.67 -23.43 6.72
CA GLU A 80 -4.00 -22.36 5.97
C GLU A 80 -4.74 -21.99 4.68
N LEU A 81 -5.20 -22.99 3.91
CA LEU A 81 -5.81 -22.76 2.60
C LEU A 81 -7.10 -21.92 2.68
N PRO A 82 -8.05 -22.20 3.61
CA PRO A 82 -9.19 -21.32 3.87
C PRO A 82 -8.80 -19.88 4.22
N LEU A 83 -7.83 -19.68 5.13
CA LEU A 83 -7.39 -18.35 5.56
C LEU A 83 -6.76 -17.56 4.40
N ARG A 84 -5.93 -18.23 3.58
CA ARG A 84 -5.35 -17.65 2.36
C ARG A 84 -6.45 -17.20 1.40
N LYS A 85 -7.49 -18.01 1.19
CA LYS A 85 -8.61 -17.66 0.33
C LYS A 85 -9.34 -16.42 0.85
N LEU A 86 -9.64 -16.37 2.14
CA LEU A 86 -10.32 -15.22 2.76
C LEU A 86 -9.55 -13.90 2.56
N ILE A 87 -8.22 -13.95 2.71
CA ILE A 87 -7.36 -12.79 2.50
C ILE A 87 -7.34 -12.37 1.03
N SER A 88 -7.20 -13.32 0.10
CA SER A 88 -7.18 -13.04 -1.34
C SER A 88 -8.53 -12.55 -1.89
N ASP A 89 -9.64 -13.00 -1.32
CA ASP A 89 -10.98 -12.53 -1.68
C ASP A 89 -11.23 -11.08 -1.20
N THR A 90 -10.49 -10.63 -0.18
CA THR A 90 -10.66 -9.30 0.43
C THR A 90 -9.67 -8.25 -0.12
N LEU A 91 -8.45 -8.64 -0.47
CA LEU A 91 -7.38 -7.73 -0.88
C LEU A 91 -7.04 -7.93 -2.36
N GLU A 92 -7.19 -6.89 -3.18
CA GLU A 92 -6.99 -6.97 -4.63
C GLU A 92 -5.51 -7.02 -5.06
N ARG A 93 -4.61 -6.31 -4.35
CA ARG A 93 -3.18 -6.17 -4.67
C ARG A 93 -2.34 -5.90 -3.42
N GLY A 94 -1.06 -6.27 -3.48
CA GLY A 94 -0.06 -6.00 -2.44
C GLY A 94 0.76 -7.23 -2.06
N LYS A 95 1.93 -6.99 -1.47
CA LYS A 95 2.69 -8.03 -0.77
C LYS A 95 2.16 -8.11 0.65
N ILE A 96 1.54 -9.23 0.99
CA ILE A 96 0.80 -9.41 2.22
C ILE A 96 1.55 -10.41 3.09
N ASP A 97 1.98 -9.97 4.28
CA ASP A 97 2.52 -10.85 5.31
C ASP A 97 1.41 -11.13 6.33
N PHE A 98 0.94 -12.36 6.36
CA PHE A 98 -0.03 -12.87 7.32
C PHE A 98 0.69 -13.71 8.37
N ILE A 99 0.50 -13.38 9.64
CA ILE A 99 1.12 -14.08 10.77
C ILE A 99 0.03 -14.48 11.77
N LEU A 100 0.00 -15.76 12.12
CA LEU A 100 -0.84 -16.31 13.18
C LEU A 100 0.08 -16.96 14.21
N THR A 101 0.19 -16.34 15.39
CA THR A 101 0.96 -16.85 16.52
C THR A 101 0.06 -17.34 17.64
N VAL A 102 0.56 -18.30 18.41
CA VAL A 102 -0.16 -18.93 19.51
C VAL A 102 0.76 -18.91 20.72
N GLU A 103 0.26 -18.35 21.82
CA GLU A 103 0.91 -18.29 23.11
C GLU A 103 0.08 -19.11 24.10
N ASN A 104 0.60 -20.26 24.55
CA ASN A 104 -0.06 -21.05 25.58
C ASN A 104 0.02 -20.29 26.90
N THR A 105 -1.14 -20.04 27.52
CA THR A 105 -1.27 -19.25 28.75
C THR A 105 -1.33 -20.16 29.98
N SER A 106 -1.55 -21.47 29.80
CA SER A 106 -1.50 -22.48 30.85
C SER A 106 -0.07 -22.91 31.20
N GLU A 107 0.23 -23.08 32.50
CA GLU A 107 1.49 -23.69 33.00
C GLU A 107 1.64 -25.18 32.63
N SER A 108 0.57 -25.83 32.15
CA SER A 108 0.64 -27.20 31.65
C SER A 108 1.37 -27.24 30.30
N THR A 109 2.62 -27.68 30.31
CA THR A 109 3.27 -28.13 29.10
C THR A 109 2.50 -29.35 28.58
N ASN A 110 1.81 -29.22 27.44
CA ASN A 110 1.21 -30.35 26.72
C ASN A 110 2.26 -31.36 26.20
N SER A 111 3.53 -31.24 26.59
CA SER A 111 4.57 -32.22 26.28
C SER A 111 4.28 -33.54 26.99
N THR A 112 3.94 -34.54 26.20
CA THR A 112 3.80 -35.92 26.62
C THR A 112 5.08 -36.68 26.31
N ILE A 113 5.35 -37.75 27.05
CA ILE A 113 6.47 -38.64 26.73
C ILE A 113 6.07 -39.50 25.53
N ASN A 114 6.90 -39.52 24.49
CA ASN A 114 6.74 -40.45 23.37
C ASN A 114 7.22 -41.84 23.80
N ALA A 115 6.33 -42.57 24.49
CA ALA A 115 6.65 -43.88 25.04
C ALA A 115 7.24 -44.87 24.01
N PRO A 116 6.73 -44.97 22.77
CA PRO A 116 7.34 -45.82 21.73
C PRO A 116 8.82 -45.47 21.44
N ILE A 117 9.15 -44.19 21.28
CA ILE A 117 10.52 -43.75 20.99
C ILE A 117 11.43 -43.98 22.20
N VAL A 118 10.98 -43.60 23.39
CA VAL A 118 11.73 -43.80 24.64
C VAL A 118 12.00 -45.29 24.87
N GLN A 119 11.01 -46.16 24.66
CA GLN A 119 11.20 -47.61 24.76
C GLN A 119 12.14 -48.15 23.68
N GLY A 120 12.08 -47.62 22.46
CA GLY A 120 13.00 -47.96 21.38
C GLY A 120 14.45 -47.67 21.73
N TYR A 121 14.72 -46.49 22.30
CA TYR A 121 16.05 -46.11 22.78
C TYR A 121 16.54 -46.99 23.92
N ILE A 122 15.68 -47.28 24.91
CA ILE A 122 16.03 -48.18 26.02
C ILE A 122 16.42 -49.56 25.50
N LYS A 123 15.65 -50.14 24.55
CA LYS A 123 15.96 -51.46 23.96
C LYS A 123 17.31 -51.48 23.25
N GLN A 124 17.62 -50.44 22.46
CA GLN A 124 18.90 -50.34 21.75
C GLN A 124 20.08 -50.21 22.72
N MET A 125 19.94 -49.40 23.78
CA MET A 125 20.97 -49.25 24.80
C MET A 125 21.18 -50.53 25.61
N GLN A 126 20.10 -51.26 25.95
CA GLN A 126 20.20 -52.56 26.62
C GLN A 126 20.96 -53.60 25.79
N ALA A 127 20.80 -53.58 24.46
CA ALA A 127 21.56 -54.48 23.58
C ALA A 127 23.07 -54.21 23.62
N ILE A 128 23.49 -52.96 23.88
CA ILE A 128 24.90 -52.56 23.98
C ILE A 128 25.43 -52.79 25.40
N THR A 129 24.62 -52.54 26.42
CA THR A 129 25.02 -52.68 27.83
C THR A 129 23.95 -53.47 28.61
N PRO A 130 23.99 -54.81 28.56
CA PRO A 130 22.94 -55.67 29.12
C PRO A 130 22.77 -55.54 30.63
N ASN A 131 23.84 -55.16 31.34
CA ASN A 131 23.87 -55.05 32.80
C ASN A 131 23.60 -53.62 33.29
N ALA A 132 23.25 -52.68 32.41
CA ALA A 132 22.96 -51.31 32.81
C ALA A 132 21.64 -51.24 33.59
N PRO A 133 21.57 -50.45 34.68
CA PRO A 133 20.34 -50.28 35.43
C PRO A 133 19.28 -49.54 34.61
N GLN A 134 18.05 -50.03 34.63
CA GLN A 134 16.92 -49.52 33.83
C GLN A 134 16.66 -48.01 34.03
N TRP A 135 16.82 -47.50 35.26
CA TRP A 135 16.58 -46.09 35.58
C TRP A 135 17.60 -45.15 34.91
N GLU A 136 18.84 -45.59 34.72
CA GLU A 136 19.88 -44.80 34.05
C GLU A 136 19.61 -44.75 32.54
N LEU A 137 19.16 -45.87 31.96
CA LEU A 137 18.74 -45.93 30.57
C LEU A 137 17.52 -45.05 30.29
N LEU A 138 16.53 -45.02 31.20
CA LEU A 138 15.38 -44.12 31.11
C LEU A 138 15.81 -42.65 31.17
N LYS A 139 16.71 -42.31 32.10
CA LYS A 139 17.25 -40.95 32.25
C LYS A 139 17.96 -40.45 30.98
N MET A 140 18.67 -41.35 30.28
CA MET A 140 19.28 -41.06 28.99
C MET A 140 18.21 -40.96 27.88
N ALA A 141 17.28 -41.91 27.81
CA ALA A 141 16.28 -42.00 26.74
C ALA A 141 15.31 -40.80 26.71
N VAL A 142 14.92 -40.26 27.86
CA VAL A 142 14.03 -39.07 27.93
C VAL A 142 14.73 -37.80 27.42
N ARG A 143 16.06 -37.80 27.31
CA ARG A 143 16.86 -36.67 26.78
C ARG A 143 17.23 -36.83 25.31
N MET A 144 16.89 -37.95 24.69
CA MET A 144 17.17 -38.20 23.27
C MET A 144 16.19 -37.42 22.37
N PRO A 145 16.56 -37.18 21.11
CA PRO A 145 15.65 -36.57 20.14
C PRO A 145 14.28 -37.26 20.12
N ASP A 146 13.21 -36.47 19.96
CA ASP A 146 11.82 -36.94 19.84
C ASP A 146 11.24 -37.69 21.06
N ALA A 147 11.93 -37.72 22.19
CA ALA A 147 11.44 -38.35 23.43
C ALA A 147 10.23 -37.63 24.06
N LEU A 148 10.09 -36.33 23.77
CA LEU A 148 8.94 -35.52 24.12
C LEU A 148 8.12 -35.23 22.86
N THR A 149 6.82 -35.49 22.92
CA THR A 149 5.86 -35.16 21.86
C THR A 149 4.87 -34.13 22.34
N ILE A 150 4.62 -33.13 21.51
CA ILE A 150 3.45 -32.26 21.67
C ILE A 150 2.34 -32.94 20.85
N PRO A 151 1.26 -33.42 21.47
CA PRO A 151 0.14 -33.99 20.73
C PRO A 151 -0.41 -32.90 19.81
N ILE A 152 -0.60 -33.25 18.54
CA ILE A 152 -1.34 -32.40 17.61
C ILE A 152 -2.80 -32.57 18.01
N GLU A 153 -3.32 -31.61 18.77
CA GLU A 153 -4.75 -31.53 19.03
C GLU A 153 -5.46 -31.22 17.71
N GLU A 154 -6.53 -31.97 17.41
CA GLU A 154 -7.41 -31.63 16.30
C GLU A 154 -7.94 -30.21 16.52
N VAL A 155 -7.84 -29.38 15.49
CA VAL A 155 -8.32 -27.99 15.55
C VAL A 155 -9.83 -28.03 15.77
N ASP A 156 -10.29 -27.53 16.91
CA ASP A 156 -11.71 -27.36 17.19
C ASP A 156 -12.35 -26.43 16.14
N GLU A 157 -13.48 -26.84 15.59
CA GLU A 157 -14.19 -26.05 14.57
C GLU A 157 -14.75 -24.75 15.16
N GLU A 158 -15.16 -24.74 16.42
CA GLU A 158 -15.63 -23.52 17.09
C GLU A 158 -14.49 -22.51 17.24
N GLU A 159 -13.31 -22.99 17.64
CA GLU A 159 -12.09 -22.21 17.71
C GLU A 159 -11.68 -21.66 16.34
N PHE A 160 -11.69 -22.49 15.30
CA PHE A 160 -11.35 -22.03 13.96
C PHE A 160 -12.29 -20.92 13.47
N THR A 161 -13.59 -21.03 13.78
CA THR A 161 -14.57 -19.99 13.46
C THR A 161 -14.23 -18.65 14.15
N GLN A 162 -13.75 -18.69 15.40
CA GLN A 162 -13.27 -17.48 16.09
C GLN A 162 -12.03 -16.88 15.41
N ILE A 163 -11.10 -17.71 14.93
CA ILE A 163 -9.93 -17.26 14.18
C ILE A 163 -10.35 -16.54 12.90
N GLU A 164 -11.35 -17.06 12.16
CA GLU A 164 -11.88 -16.41 10.96
C GLU A 164 -12.49 -15.04 11.28
N ILE A 165 -13.24 -14.92 12.38
CA ILE A 165 -13.80 -13.66 12.86
C ILE A 165 -12.70 -12.64 13.14
N HIS A 166 -11.67 -13.04 13.90
CA HIS A 166 -10.55 -12.14 14.23
C HIS A 166 -9.66 -11.81 13.02
N LEU A 167 -9.59 -12.69 12.02
CA LEU A 167 -8.95 -12.36 10.73
C LEU A 167 -9.74 -11.28 9.98
N LEU A 168 -11.08 -11.37 9.96
CA LEU A 168 -11.92 -10.33 9.36
C LEU A 168 -11.78 -8.98 10.09
N GLU A 169 -11.65 -8.99 11.41
CA GLU A 169 -11.35 -7.78 12.18
C GLU A 169 -9.99 -7.17 11.81
N ALA A 170 -8.95 -8.01 11.68
CA ALA A 170 -7.62 -7.55 11.28
C ALA A 170 -7.64 -6.99 9.84
N LEU A 171 -8.37 -7.63 8.92
CA LEU A 171 -8.57 -7.12 7.55
C LEU A 171 -9.30 -5.78 7.54
N LYS A 172 -10.32 -5.61 8.38
CA LYS A 172 -11.04 -4.34 8.54
C LYS A 172 -10.13 -3.23 9.04
N GLN A 173 -9.34 -3.47 10.09
CA GLN A 173 -8.36 -2.50 10.57
C GLN A 173 -7.33 -2.12 9.49
N LEU A 174 -6.90 -3.09 8.68
CA LEU A 174 -5.98 -2.84 7.58
C LEU A 174 -6.60 -1.91 6.52
N GLN A 175 -7.88 -2.11 6.17
CA GLN A 175 -8.59 -1.23 5.24
C GLN A 175 -8.83 0.18 5.81
N GLU A 176 -9.16 0.29 7.10
CA GLU A 176 -9.28 1.58 7.79
C GLU A 176 -7.94 2.32 7.81
N PHE A 177 -6.83 1.62 8.05
CA PHE A 177 -5.48 2.18 7.98
C PHE A 177 -5.18 2.72 6.58
N ARG A 178 -5.43 1.93 5.53
CA ARG A 178 -5.24 2.34 4.13
C ARG A 178 -6.05 3.59 3.76
N THR A 179 -7.27 3.69 4.27
CA THR A 179 -8.16 4.83 4.01
C THR A 179 -7.67 6.09 4.74
N THR A 180 -7.25 5.95 6.00
CA THR A 180 -6.73 7.06 6.80
C THR A 180 -5.42 7.61 6.20
N GLU A 181 -4.51 6.73 5.79
CA GLU A 181 -3.27 7.10 5.11
C GLU A 181 -3.56 7.73 3.74
N GLY A 182 -4.49 7.16 2.99
CA GLY A 182 -4.95 7.72 1.71
C GLY A 182 -5.45 9.16 1.83
N ALA A 183 -6.25 9.46 2.85
CA ALA A 183 -6.73 10.82 3.11
C ALA A 183 -5.61 11.83 3.44
N ILE A 184 -4.50 11.36 4.03
CA ILE A 184 -3.31 12.19 4.27
C ILE A 184 -2.60 12.47 2.95
N LEU A 185 -2.38 11.42 2.14
CA LEU A 185 -1.76 11.54 0.82
C LEU A 185 -2.56 12.47 -0.10
N GLU A 186 -3.89 12.41 -0.04
CA GLU A 186 -4.78 13.27 -0.83
C GLU A 186 -4.50 14.76 -0.56
N LYS A 187 -4.40 15.12 0.72
CA LYS A 187 -4.10 16.50 1.14
C LYS A 187 -2.72 16.94 0.66
N ASP A 188 -1.71 16.07 0.75
CA ASP A 188 -0.36 16.35 0.26
C ASP A 188 -0.36 16.56 -1.26
N PHE A 189 -1.07 15.73 -2.03
CA PHE A 189 -1.20 15.94 -3.47
C PHE A 189 -1.85 17.27 -3.82
N VAL A 190 -2.95 17.61 -3.15
CA VAL A 190 -3.64 18.89 -3.37
C VAL A 190 -2.70 20.05 -3.09
N LEU A 191 -1.95 20.00 -1.98
CA LEU A 191 -0.96 21.02 -1.63
C LEU A 191 0.11 21.18 -2.72
N HIS A 192 0.74 20.08 -3.16
CA HIS A 192 1.80 20.15 -4.17
C HIS A 192 1.29 20.63 -5.53
N ILE A 193 0.09 20.21 -5.94
CA ILE A 193 -0.54 20.70 -7.18
C ILE A 193 -0.83 22.20 -7.08
N GLN A 194 -1.37 22.67 -5.95
CA GLN A 194 -1.63 24.09 -5.73
C GLN A 194 -0.34 24.92 -5.73
N ASN A 195 0.75 24.41 -5.15
CA ASN A 195 2.05 25.07 -5.21
C ASN A 195 2.52 25.23 -6.68
N ILE A 196 2.39 24.19 -7.50
CA ILE A 196 2.74 24.28 -8.94
C ILE A 196 1.83 25.28 -9.66
N GLN A 197 0.53 25.34 -9.33
CA GLN A 197 -0.40 26.33 -9.89
C GLN A 197 0.01 27.77 -9.54
N GLN A 198 0.42 28.03 -8.29
CA GLN A 198 0.91 29.34 -7.86
C GLN A 198 2.20 29.73 -8.60
N LEU A 199 3.16 28.81 -8.67
CA LEU A 199 4.40 29.02 -9.42
C LEU A 199 4.11 29.29 -10.91
N LEU A 200 3.07 28.69 -11.49
CA LEU A 200 2.68 28.94 -12.88
C LEU A 200 2.16 30.37 -13.07
N GLN A 201 1.41 30.91 -12.12
CA GLN A 201 0.96 32.30 -12.13
C GLN A 201 2.14 33.28 -12.05
N GLU A 202 3.18 32.97 -11.26
CA GLU A 202 4.41 33.78 -11.23
C GLU A 202 5.12 33.81 -12.60
N ILE A 203 5.16 32.66 -13.30
CA ILE A 203 5.70 32.59 -14.66
C ILE A 203 4.89 33.44 -15.63
N GLU A 204 3.56 33.45 -15.53
CA GLU A 204 2.71 34.28 -16.39
C GLU A 204 3.03 35.78 -16.28
N GLN A 205 3.29 36.26 -15.06
CA GLN A 205 3.69 37.64 -14.82
C GLN A 205 5.04 37.95 -15.46
N LEU A 206 6.05 37.11 -15.20
CA LEU A 206 7.40 37.27 -15.78
C LEU A 206 7.40 37.16 -17.30
N ASP A 207 6.50 36.36 -17.88
CA ASP A 207 6.42 36.15 -19.32
C ASP A 207 5.92 37.40 -20.04
N SER A 208 4.93 38.08 -19.45
CA SER A 208 4.45 39.35 -19.98
C SER A 208 5.56 40.43 -20.00
N GLU A 209 6.36 40.51 -18.94
CA GLU A 209 7.51 41.43 -18.85
C GLU A 209 8.61 41.06 -19.85
N ARG A 210 8.93 39.76 -19.95
CA ARG A 210 9.93 39.21 -20.87
C ARG A 210 9.57 39.54 -22.32
N LEU A 211 8.34 39.27 -22.74
CA LEU A 211 7.88 39.53 -24.11
C LEU A 211 7.89 41.04 -24.43
N ALA A 212 7.47 41.89 -23.48
CA ALA A 212 7.56 43.34 -23.64
C ALA A 212 9.01 43.83 -23.79
N ALA A 213 9.94 43.29 -22.99
CA ALA A 213 11.36 43.64 -23.06
C ALA A 213 12.01 43.18 -24.38
N ILE A 214 11.67 41.99 -24.87
CA ILE A 214 12.14 41.48 -26.17
C ILE A 214 11.62 42.36 -27.30
N ARG A 215 10.31 42.68 -27.28
CA ARG A 215 9.69 43.55 -28.28
C ARG A 215 10.38 44.92 -28.33
N ASN A 216 10.54 45.59 -27.19
CA ASN A 216 11.22 46.89 -27.12
C ASN A 216 12.67 46.84 -27.62
N ARG A 217 13.40 45.75 -27.35
CA ARG A 217 14.77 45.57 -27.84
C ARG A 217 14.80 45.40 -29.36
N MET A 218 13.84 44.66 -29.91
CA MET A 218 13.71 44.44 -31.35
C MET A 218 13.28 45.71 -32.08
N GLU A 219 12.31 46.47 -31.55
CA GLU A 219 11.90 47.77 -32.08
C GLU A 219 13.08 48.76 -32.16
N LYS A 220 13.91 48.85 -31.11
CA LYS A 220 15.12 49.67 -31.15
C LYS A 220 16.16 49.19 -32.17
N ALA A 221 16.38 47.87 -32.25
CA ALA A 221 17.30 47.30 -33.24
C ALA A 221 16.83 47.55 -34.68
N ILE A 222 15.51 47.60 -34.92
CA ILE A 222 14.93 47.96 -36.23
C ILE A 222 15.24 49.42 -36.56
N GLU A 223 15.03 50.35 -35.62
CA GLU A 223 15.27 51.78 -35.86
C GLU A 223 16.72 52.07 -36.27
N GLU A 224 17.69 51.30 -35.76
CA GLU A 224 19.12 51.45 -36.08
C GLU A 224 19.51 50.97 -37.48
N ILE A 225 18.74 50.06 -38.09
CA ILE A 225 19.13 49.34 -39.32
C ILE A 225 18.08 49.52 -40.45
N LYS A 226 17.11 50.42 -40.23
CA LYS A 226 15.92 50.64 -41.08
C LYS A 226 16.20 50.84 -42.57
N ASP A 227 17.36 51.40 -42.92
CA ASP A 227 17.77 51.66 -44.32
C ASP A 227 18.52 50.50 -44.99
N ARG A 228 18.75 49.36 -44.30
CA ARG A 228 19.60 48.26 -44.81
C ARG A 228 18.96 46.86 -44.75
N VAL A 229 17.71 46.75 -44.33
CA VAL A 229 17.03 45.46 -44.12
C VAL A 229 15.76 45.38 -44.97
N ASP A 230 15.56 44.24 -45.63
CA ASP A 230 14.27 43.90 -46.26
C ASP A 230 13.23 43.62 -45.17
N GLU A 231 12.27 44.53 -45.05
CA GLU A 231 11.24 44.55 -44.02
C GLU A 231 10.43 43.24 -43.97
N ASN A 232 10.10 42.66 -45.12
CA ASN A 232 9.32 41.42 -45.20
C ASN A 232 10.11 40.21 -44.68
N ARG A 233 11.39 40.09 -45.05
CA ARG A 233 12.24 38.99 -44.60
C ARG A 233 12.49 39.07 -43.09
N PHE A 234 12.59 40.28 -42.56
CA PHE A 234 12.83 40.51 -41.14
C PHE A 234 11.57 40.24 -40.29
N GLU A 235 10.39 40.66 -40.73
CA GLU A 235 9.13 40.31 -40.05
C GLU A 235 8.92 38.79 -39.96
N GLN A 236 9.29 38.05 -41.01
CA GLN A 236 9.23 36.58 -41.01
C GLN A 236 10.18 35.96 -39.98
N GLU A 237 11.41 36.47 -39.88
CA GLU A 237 12.38 36.02 -38.86
C GLU A 237 11.89 36.37 -37.44
N LEU A 238 11.28 37.55 -37.23
CA LEU A 238 10.69 37.91 -35.95
C LEU A 238 9.58 36.96 -35.52
N ILE A 239 8.65 36.62 -36.43
CA ILE A 239 7.58 35.66 -36.18
C ILE A 239 8.19 34.31 -35.78
N PHE A 240 9.20 33.84 -36.52
CA PHE A 240 9.90 32.59 -36.22
C PHE A 240 10.58 32.62 -34.84
N TYR A 241 11.23 33.73 -34.46
CA TYR A 241 11.85 33.88 -33.15
C TYR A 241 10.81 33.94 -32.01
N PHE A 242 9.68 34.62 -32.21
CA PHE A 242 8.60 34.67 -31.21
C PHE A 242 7.93 33.31 -31.03
N GLU A 243 7.66 32.57 -32.12
CA GLU A 243 7.10 31.22 -32.05
C GLU A 243 8.02 30.27 -31.25
N LYS A 244 9.35 30.43 -31.40
CA LYS A 244 10.32 29.64 -30.65
C LYS A 244 10.38 29.99 -29.15
N LEU A 245 10.04 31.23 -28.78
CA LEU A 245 10.06 31.72 -27.41
C LEU A 245 8.69 31.64 -26.72
N ASP A 246 7.63 31.42 -27.49
CA ASP A 246 6.27 31.33 -26.99
C ASP A 246 6.08 30.06 -26.14
N ILE A 247 5.63 30.30 -24.90
CA ILE A 247 5.32 29.27 -23.90
C ILE A 247 3.82 29.21 -23.59
N THR A 248 2.98 29.92 -24.36
CA THR A 248 1.54 30.00 -24.11
C THR A 248 0.89 28.63 -24.13
N GLU A 249 1.26 27.80 -25.10
CA GLU A 249 0.72 26.44 -25.22
C GLU A 249 1.12 25.57 -24.01
N GLU A 250 2.39 25.62 -23.60
CA GLU A 250 2.90 24.88 -22.43
C GLU A 250 2.18 25.30 -21.14
N LYS A 251 1.91 26.60 -20.95
CA LYS A 251 1.19 27.11 -19.78
C LYS A 251 -0.24 26.57 -19.74
N VAL A 252 -0.95 26.63 -20.87
CA VAL A 252 -2.33 26.13 -20.97
C VAL A 252 -2.39 24.61 -20.77
N ARG A 253 -1.49 23.84 -21.41
CA ARG A 253 -1.42 22.38 -21.22
C ARG A 253 -1.10 22.02 -19.78
N LEU A 254 -0.12 22.69 -19.16
CA LEU A 254 0.24 22.48 -17.75
C LEU A 254 -0.96 22.75 -16.83
N ALA A 255 -1.64 23.89 -16.97
CA ALA A 255 -2.82 24.21 -16.18
C ALA A 255 -3.92 23.16 -16.33
N ASN A 256 -4.17 22.69 -17.56
CA ASN A 256 -5.14 21.62 -17.83
C ASN A 256 -4.74 20.30 -17.16
N HIS A 257 -3.46 19.91 -17.21
CA HIS A 257 -2.99 18.69 -16.55
C HIS A 257 -3.07 18.78 -15.02
N LEU A 258 -2.77 19.95 -14.41
CA LEU A 258 -2.91 20.17 -12.98
C LEU A 258 -4.37 20.04 -12.53
N ASN A 259 -5.30 20.65 -13.27
CA ASN A 259 -6.73 20.50 -13.00
C ASN A 259 -7.19 19.05 -13.20
N TYR A 260 -6.72 18.39 -14.26
CA TYR A 260 -7.07 17.01 -14.54
C TYR A 260 -6.55 16.04 -13.47
N PHE A 261 -5.40 16.34 -12.86
CA PHE A 261 -4.88 15.61 -11.70
C PHE A 261 -5.85 15.71 -10.52
N LEU A 262 -6.29 16.93 -10.17
CA LEU A 262 -7.24 17.16 -9.07
C LEU A 262 -8.60 16.52 -9.32
N THR A 263 -9.12 16.59 -10.55
CA THR A 263 -10.39 15.93 -10.87
C THR A 263 -10.27 14.42 -10.80
N THR A 264 -9.16 13.86 -11.29
CA THR A 264 -8.89 12.42 -11.23
C THR A 264 -8.75 11.95 -9.78
N LEU A 265 -8.07 12.72 -8.93
CA LEU A 265 -7.90 12.43 -7.52
C LEU A 265 -9.25 12.24 -6.78
N ASN A 266 -10.28 13.00 -7.20
CA ASN A 266 -11.63 12.95 -6.64
C ASN A 266 -12.52 11.83 -7.24
N GLU A 267 -12.04 11.05 -8.20
CA GLU A 267 -12.79 9.93 -8.78
C GLU A 267 -12.82 8.73 -7.80
N PRO A 268 -13.96 8.02 -7.66
CA PRO A 268 -14.11 6.90 -6.72
C PRO A 268 -13.24 5.67 -7.04
N GLN A 269 -12.58 5.63 -8.19
CA GLN A 269 -11.62 4.60 -8.59
C GLN A 269 -10.32 5.22 -9.11
N SER A 270 -9.90 6.32 -8.50
CA SER A 270 -8.62 6.95 -8.84
C SER A 270 -7.48 5.97 -8.54
N SER A 271 -6.90 5.41 -9.60
CA SER A 271 -5.74 4.52 -9.48
C SER A 271 -4.45 5.32 -9.46
N GLY A 272 -3.49 4.91 -8.62
CA GLY A 272 -2.14 5.48 -8.61
C GLY A 272 -1.49 5.46 -10.00
N ARG A 273 -1.81 4.46 -10.83
CA ARG A 273 -1.32 4.37 -12.22
C ARG A 273 -1.81 5.53 -13.09
N LYS A 274 -3.09 5.89 -13.03
CA LYS A 274 -3.66 7.00 -13.83
C LYS A 274 -3.05 8.33 -13.39
N LEU A 275 -2.95 8.56 -12.08
CA LEU A 275 -2.30 9.75 -11.52
C LEU A 275 -0.82 9.84 -11.93
N GLY A 276 -0.11 8.71 -11.98
CA GLY A 276 1.27 8.64 -12.43
C GLY A 276 1.47 9.07 -13.89
N PHE A 277 0.55 8.69 -14.79
CA PHE A 277 0.56 9.17 -16.17
C PHE A 277 0.32 10.68 -16.25
N ILE A 278 -0.61 11.22 -15.46
CA ILE A 278 -0.86 12.67 -15.45
C ILE A 278 0.36 13.42 -14.92
N ALA A 279 1.00 12.92 -13.85
CA ALA A 279 2.24 13.50 -13.31
C ALA A 279 3.38 13.48 -14.34
N GLN A 280 3.44 12.45 -15.20
CA GLN A 280 4.41 12.41 -16.29
C GLN A 280 4.17 13.52 -17.32
N GLU A 281 2.92 13.75 -17.72
CA GLU A 281 2.58 14.83 -18.64
C GLU A 281 2.82 16.22 -18.01
N ILE A 282 2.49 16.43 -16.73
CA ILE A 282 2.87 17.64 -15.98
C ILE A 282 4.38 17.88 -16.07
N GLY A 283 5.19 16.84 -15.86
CA GLY A 283 6.64 16.93 -15.96
C GLY A 283 7.15 17.25 -17.37
N ARG A 284 6.47 16.76 -18.40
CA ARG A 284 6.79 17.08 -19.79
C ARG A 284 6.58 18.58 -20.05
N GLU A 285 5.46 19.13 -19.62
CA GLU A 285 5.18 20.56 -19.82
C GLU A 285 6.13 21.47 -19.03
N ILE A 286 6.43 21.14 -17.77
CA ILE A 286 7.42 21.89 -16.96
C ILE A 286 8.81 21.88 -17.64
N ASN A 287 9.22 20.75 -18.23
CA ASN A 287 10.49 20.66 -18.94
C ASN A 287 10.53 21.53 -20.21
N THR A 288 9.47 21.49 -21.01
CA THR A 288 9.37 22.31 -22.23
C THR A 288 9.28 23.80 -21.90
N LEU A 289 8.55 24.18 -20.85
CA LEU A 289 8.48 25.55 -20.37
C LEU A 289 9.88 26.04 -19.96
N GLY A 290 10.63 25.21 -19.23
CA GLY A 290 12.03 25.49 -18.88
C GLY A 290 12.92 25.67 -20.11
N SER A 291 12.88 24.76 -21.09
CA SER A 291 13.77 24.86 -22.26
C SER A 291 13.48 26.08 -23.16
N LYS A 292 12.22 26.55 -23.21
CA LYS A 292 11.80 27.72 -24.00
C LYS A 292 11.92 29.07 -23.27
N ALA A 293 11.89 29.09 -21.94
CA ALA A 293 11.82 30.32 -21.15
C ALA A 293 13.04 31.24 -21.33
N ASN A 294 14.25 30.68 -21.53
CA ASN A 294 15.52 31.42 -21.67
C ASN A 294 15.66 32.66 -20.75
N HIS A 295 15.16 32.54 -19.52
CA HIS A 295 15.07 33.64 -18.56
C HIS A 295 15.41 33.13 -17.16
N ALA A 296 16.42 33.71 -16.50
CA ALA A 296 17.01 33.15 -15.28
C ALA A 296 16.00 32.97 -14.13
N GLN A 297 15.14 33.95 -13.89
CA GLN A 297 14.12 33.85 -12.84
C GLN A 297 13.07 32.77 -13.14
N MET A 298 12.68 32.60 -14.41
CA MET A 298 11.76 31.53 -14.79
C MET A 298 12.40 30.15 -14.62
N GLN A 299 13.70 30.01 -14.88
CA GLN A 299 14.41 28.75 -14.62
C GLN A 299 14.39 28.38 -13.14
N GLN A 300 14.53 29.35 -12.24
CA GLN A 300 14.45 29.12 -10.80
C GLN A 300 13.05 28.60 -10.42
N ILE A 301 11.99 29.21 -10.95
CA ILE A 301 10.61 28.76 -10.71
C ILE A 301 10.39 27.34 -11.28
N VAL A 302 10.91 27.04 -12.47
CA VAL A 302 10.84 25.70 -13.08
C VAL A 302 11.50 24.64 -12.19
N VAL A 303 12.63 24.96 -11.55
CA VAL A 303 13.27 24.04 -10.60
C VAL A 303 12.37 23.80 -9.38
N LEU A 304 11.71 24.84 -8.85
CA LEU A 304 10.76 24.68 -7.75
C LEU A 304 9.56 23.81 -8.16
N MET A 305 9.00 24.01 -9.36
CA MET A 305 7.92 23.17 -9.88
C MET A 305 8.34 21.71 -10.00
N LYS A 306 9.57 21.44 -10.46
CA LYS A 306 10.12 20.07 -10.54
C LYS A 306 10.24 19.41 -9.18
N ASN A 307 10.65 20.17 -8.16
CA ASN A 307 10.75 19.65 -6.79
C ASN A 307 9.37 19.25 -6.24
N GLU A 308 8.34 20.08 -6.47
CA GLU A 308 6.97 19.74 -6.07
C GLU A 308 6.43 18.54 -6.84
N LEU A 309 6.73 18.45 -8.15
CA LEU A 309 6.32 17.30 -8.97
C LEU A 309 7.00 15.99 -8.53
N GLU A 310 8.26 16.03 -8.09
CA GLU A 310 8.95 14.82 -7.67
C GLU A 310 8.32 14.23 -6.40
N LYS A 311 7.93 15.08 -5.43
CA LYS A 311 7.16 14.67 -4.25
C LYS A 311 5.85 13.99 -4.64
N ILE A 312 5.14 14.52 -5.64
CA ILE A 312 3.93 13.90 -6.19
C ILE A 312 4.26 12.51 -6.75
N LYS A 313 5.28 12.38 -7.61
CA LYS A 313 5.63 11.10 -8.24
C LYS A 313 6.01 10.03 -7.23
N GLU A 314 6.74 10.38 -6.17
CA GLU A 314 7.10 9.46 -5.11
C GLU A 314 5.85 8.93 -4.39
N GLN A 315 4.92 9.81 -4.03
CA GLN A 315 3.72 9.42 -3.28
C GLN A 315 2.68 8.70 -4.13
N VAL A 316 2.61 8.98 -5.43
CA VAL A 316 1.67 8.30 -6.35
C VAL A 316 1.91 6.79 -6.36
N LEU A 317 3.15 6.34 -6.15
CA LEU A 317 3.49 4.91 -6.06
C LEU A 317 2.84 4.21 -4.86
N ASN A 318 2.40 4.97 -3.86
CA ASN A 318 1.78 4.45 -2.64
C ASN A 318 0.25 4.40 -2.71
N ILE A 319 -0.37 4.80 -3.83
CA ILE A 319 -1.84 4.72 -4.03
C ILE A 319 -2.20 3.44 -4.79
N LEU A 320 -3.25 2.74 -4.33
CA LEU A 320 -3.79 1.51 -4.93
C LEU A 320 -4.11 1.59 -6.43
#